data_AF-A0A7V8YVP7-F1
#
_entry.id   AF-A0A7V8YVP7-F1
#
_cell.length_a   1.000
_cell.length_b   1.000
_cell.length_c   1.000
_cell.angle_alpha   90.00
_cell.angle_beta   90.00
_cell.angle_gamma   90.00
#
_symmetry.space_group_name_H-M   'P 1'
#
loop_
_entity.id
_entity.type
_entity.pdbx_description
1 polymer ?
#
loop_
_entity_poly.entity_id
_entity_poly.type
_entity_poly.pdbx_seq_one_letter_code
_entity_poly.pdbx_strand_id
1 'polypeptide(L)'
;LFKGTIGGTGGGGPSGYADQVHSIMERLMSLPHETRIHPGHTLPSTVGAEWEQNPFIRIWRGLDPEGDEPCRVRGQDATLILFGPDYDGTHKAWVRFPDGRDAIVGGSQIER
;
A
#
# COMPACT_ATOMS: atom_id res chain seq x y z
N LEU A 1 -8.76 0.03 0.91
CA LEU A 1 -8.25 0.97 -0.12
C LEU A 1 -8.70 2.37 0.26
N PHE A 2 -7.81 3.35 0.16
CA PHE A 2 -8.09 4.77 0.31
C PHE A 2 -7.74 5.47 -1.00
N LYS A 3 -8.24 6.70 -1.23
CA LYS A 3 -7.92 7.41 -2.47
C LYS A 3 -6.41 7.63 -2.59
N GLY A 4 -5.77 6.98 -3.57
CA GLY A 4 -4.33 7.08 -3.84
C GLY A 4 -3.40 6.37 -2.85
N THR A 5 -3.91 5.57 -1.90
CA THR A 5 -3.10 4.87 -0.89
C THR A 5 -3.84 3.65 -0.31
N ILE A 6 -3.20 2.87 0.57
CA ILE A 6 -3.76 1.65 1.17
C ILE A 6 -3.68 1.65 2.70
N GLY A 7 -4.44 0.75 3.32
CA GLY A 7 -4.44 0.59 4.79
C GLY A 7 -3.14 -0.02 5.29
N GLY A 8 -2.75 0.32 6.53
CA GLY A 8 -1.58 -0.31 7.15
C GLY A 8 -1.85 -1.77 7.51
N THR A 9 -0.82 -2.61 7.47
CA THR A 9 -0.89 -4.03 7.83
C THR A 9 0.02 -4.41 9.01
N GLY A 10 0.87 -3.49 9.47
CA GLY A 10 1.77 -3.71 10.62
C GLY A 10 1.12 -3.74 12.01
N GLY A 11 -0.20 -3.88 12.10
CA GLY A 11 -0.97 -3.81 13.35
C GLY A 11 -1.10 -5.13 14.12
N GLY A 12 -0.59 -6.26 13.58
CA GLY A 12 -0.66 -7.57 14.25
C GLY A 12 -2.05 -8.21 14.27
N GLY A 13 -2.93 -7.83 13.33
CA GLY A 13 -4.24 -8.46 13.16
C GLY A 13 -4.17 -9.84 12.49
N PRO A 14 -5.31 -10.54 12.37
CA PRO A 14 -5.38 -11.87 11.74
C PRO A 14 -5.12 -11.85 10.23
N SER A 15 -5.16 -10.68 9.60
CA SER A 15 -4.86 -10.48 8.19
C SER A 15 -3.63 -9.58 8.01
N GLY A 16 -2.84 -9.89 6.97
CA GLY A 16 -1.58 -9.22 6.68
C GLY A 16 -1.51 -8.58 5.30
N TYR A 17 -0.28 -8.29 4.86
CA TYR A 17 -0.01 -7.74 3.52
C TYR A 17 -0.59 -8.61 2.41
N ALA A 18 -0.33 -9.92 2.42
CA ALA A 18 -0.78 -10.83 1.36
C ALA A 18 -2.32 -10.85 1.23
N ASP A 19 -3.05 -10.87 2.35
CA ASP A 19 -4.52 -10.79 2.35
C ASP A 19 -5.02 -9.45 1.78
N GLN A 20 -4.32 -8.36 2.09
CA GLN A 20 -4.66 -7.04 1.57
C GLN A 20 -4.43 -6.96 0.05
N VAL A 21 -3.31 -7.49 -0.46
CA VAL A 21 -3.06 -7.59 -1.91
C VAL A 21 -4.14 -8.43 -2.58
N HIS A 22 -4.40 -9.63 -2.06
CA HIS A 22 -5.44 -10.52 -2.60
C HIS A 22 -6.81 -9.83 -2.62
N SER A 23 -7.22 -9.21 -1.52
CA SER A 23 -8.51 -8.53 -1.42
C SER A 23 -8.62 -7.35 -2.39
N ILE A 24 -7.57 -6.55 -2.54
CA ILE A 24 -7.59 -5.42 -3.48
C ILE A 24 -7.55 -5.91 -4.92
N MET A 25 -6.59 -6.74 -5.29
CA MET A 25 -6.33 -7.11 -6.68
C MET A 25 -7.35 -8.12 -7.22
N GLU A 26 -7.72 -9.13 -6.44
CA GLU A 26 -8.59 -10.22 -6.93
C GLU A 26 -10.08 -9.95 -6.70
N ARG A 27 -10.44 -9.01 -5.83
CA ARG A 27 -11.85 -8.70 -5.51
C ARG A 27 -12.23 -7.29 -5.91
N LEU A 28 -11.51 -6.28 -5.44
CA LEU A 28 -11.91 -4.90 -5.69
C LEU A 28 -11.60 -4.46 -7.12
N MET A 29 -10.42 -4.82 -7.64
CA MET A 29 -10.00 -4.49 -9.01
C MET A 29 -10.67 -5.37 -10.08
N SER A 30 -11.43 -6.39 -9.70
CA SER A 30 -12.25 -7.17 -10.64
C SER A 30 -13.60 -6.50 -10.96
N LEU A 31 -13.95 -5.41 -10.28
CA LEU A 31 -15.17 -4.65 -10.54
C LEU A 31 -15.02 -3.71 -11.74
N PRO A 32 -16.12 -3.28 -12.39
CA PRO A 32 -16.07 -2.29 -13.47
C PRO A 32 -15.34 -1.01 -13.04
N HIS A 33 -14.59 -0.39 -13.96
CA HIS A 33 -13.75 0.78 -13.65
C HIS A 33 -14.54 1.99 -13.15
N GLU A 34 -15.79 2.15 -13.58
CA GLU A 34 -16.72 3.19 -13.13
C GLU A 34 -17.24 2.98 -11.70
N THR A 35 -16.98 1.81 -11.10
CA THR A 35 -17.40 1.50 -9.74
C THR A 35 -16.78 2.48 -8.75
N ARG A 36 -17.65 3.20 -8.03
CA ARG A 36 -17.24 4.19 -7.04
C ARG A 36 -16.85 3.51 -5.72
N ILE A 37 -15.71 3.89 -5.18
CA ILE A 37 -15.19 3.41 -3.90
C ILE A 37 -15.43 4.50 -2.86
N HIS A 38 -16.13 4.13 -1.79
CA HIS A 38 -16.38 4.97 -0.62
C HIS A 38 -15.57 4.45 0.57
N PRO A 39 -14.36 4.99 0.80
CA PRO A 39 -13.51 4.55 1.91
C PRO A 39 -14.03 5.02 3.26
N GLY A 40 -13.59 4.37 4.34
CA GLY A 40 -13.91 4.78 5.71
C GLY A 40 -13.23 6.09 6.15
N HIS A 41 -12.20 6.53 5.42
CA HIS A 41 -11.50 7.81 5.60
C HIS A 41 -11.21 8.41 4.21
N THR A 42 -11.07 9.74 4.13
CA THR A 42 -10.82 10.54 2.90
C THR A 42 -11.96 10.55 1.87
N LEU A 43 -11.71 11.21 0.73
CA LEU A 43 -12.66 11.40 -0.36
C LEU A 43 -12.90 10.11 -1.15
N PRO A 44 -14.08 9.96 -1.79
CA PRO A 44 -14.34 8.85 -2.72
C PRO A 44 -13.39 8.84 -3.92
N SER A 45 -13.24 7.65 -4.51
CA SER A 45 -12.50 7.39 -5.75
C SER A 45 -13.30 6.43 -6.65
N THR A 46 -12.70 5.90 -7.72
CA THR A 46 -13.24 4.80 -8.52
C THR A 46 -12.21 3.69 -8.69
N VAL A 47 -12.67 2.48 -9.01
CA VAL A 47 -11.78 1.36 -9.32
C VAL A 47 -10.80 1.73 -10.44
N GLY A 48 -11.29 2.36 -11.52
CA GLY A 48 -10.43 2.80 -12.62
C GLY A 48 -9.40 3.85 -12.22
N ALA A 49 -9.77 4.81 -11.36
CA ALA A 49 -8.83 5.82 -10.88
C ALA A 49 -7.70 5.19 -10.07
N GLU A 50 -8.03 4.26 -9.15
CA GLU A 50 -7.01 3.56 -8.36
C GLU A 50 -6.19 2.58 -9.20
N TRP A 51 -6.80 1.90 -10.18
CA TRP A 51 -6.12 1.01 -11.10
C TRP A 51 -5.01 1.71 -11.90
N GLU A 52 -5.27 2.93 -12.36
CA GLU A 52 -4.33 3.71 -13.18
C GLU A 52 -3.30 4.47 -12.35
N GLN A 53 -3.67 4.99 -11.18
CA GLN A 53 -2.88 6.01 -10.47
C GLN A 53 -2.35 5.57 -9.10
N ASN A 54 -2.92 4.55 -8.45
CA ASN A 54 -2.48 4.18 -7.10
C ASN A 54 -1.09 3.53 -7.18
N PRO A 55 -0.06 4.09 -6.52
CA PRO A 55 1.32 3.63 -6.69
C PRO A 55 1.54 2.20 -6.22
N PHE A 56 0.80 1.74 -5.19
CA PHE A 56 0.87 0.35 -4.73
C PHE A 56 0.34 -0.61 -5.80
N ILE A 57 -0.80 -0.29 -6.40
CA ILE A 57 -1.43 -1.11 -7.45
C ILE A 57 -0.57 -1.13 -8.70
N ARG A 58 0.01 0.00 -9.09
CA ARG A 58 0.90 0.08 -10.26
C ARG A 58 2.14 -0.80 -10.10
N ILE A 59 2.77 -0.82 -8.93
CA ILE A 59 3.90 -1.71 -8.62
C ILE A 59 3.44 -3.18 -8.62
N TRP A 60 2.31 -3.52 -7.98
CA TRP A 60 1.78 -4.90 -8.01
C TRP A 60 1.47 -5.41 -9.41
N ARG A 61 1.13 -4.50 -10.34
CA ARG A 61 0.90 -4.79 -11.77
C ARG A 61 2.19 -4.80 -12.60
N GLY A 62 3.34 -4.49 -12.00
CA GLY A 62 4.63 -4.42 -12.69
C GLY A 62 4.78 -3.21 -13.63
N LEU A 63 3.98 -2.16 -13.45
CA LEU A 63 4.05 -0.95 -14.27
C LEU A 63 5.13 0.01 -13.78
N ASP A 64 5.40 0.01 -12.48
CA ASP A 64 6.47 0.78 -11.85
C ASP A 64 7.42 -0.17 -11.10
N PRO A 65 8.72 0.16 -11.02
CA PRO A 65 9.68 -0.67 -10.30
C PRO A 65 9.45 -0.62 -8.78
N GLU A 66 9.83 -1.70 -8.10
CA GLU A 66 10.04 -1.68 -6.65
C GLU A 66 11.25 -0.81 -6.31
N GLY A 67 11.18 -0.07 -5.21
CA GLY A 67 12.33 0.57 -4.58
C GLY A 67 13.25 -0.44 -3.89
N ASP A 68 14.51 -0.06 -3.69
CA ASP A 68 15.57 -0.90 -3.12
C ASP A 68 16.34 -0.22 -1.97
N GLU A 69 15.87 0.94 -1.51
CA GLU A 69 16.55 1.73 -0.49
C GLU A 69 16.54 1.00 0.87
N PRO A 70 17.69 0.89 1.57
CA PRO A 70 17.71 0.36 2.92
C PRO A 70 16.98 1.30 3.89
N CYS A 71 16.25 0.75 4.84
CA CYS A 71 15.57 1.50 5.88
C CYS A 71 15.48 0.68 7.17
N ARG A 72 15.02 1.30 8.26
CA ARG A 72 14.62 0.59 9.48
C ARG A 72 13.19 0.94 9.84
N VAL A 73 12.46 -0.06 10.32
CA VAL A 73 11.09 0.09 10.84
C VAL A 73 11.07 -0.39 12.27
N ARG A 74 10.88 0.54 13.22
CA ARG A 74 10.90 0.25 14.66
C ARG A 74 12.17 -0.50 15.10
N GLY A 75 13.32 -0.10 14.56
CA GLY A 75 14.62 -0.70 14.84
C GLY A 75 14.92 -2.03 14.12
N GLN A 76 14.01 -2.54 13.28
CA GLN A 76 14.26 -3.71 12.44
C GLN A 76 14.65 -3.28 11.03
N ASP A 77 15.73 -3.86 10.49
CA ASP A 77 16.18 -3.57 9.12
C ASP A 77 15.19 -4.09 8.08
N ALA A 78 15.01 -3.32 7.01
CA ALA A 78 14.12 -3.62 5.90
C ALA A 78 14.56 -2.89 4.62
N THR A 79 13.96 -3.26 3.49
CA THR A 79 14.04 -2.54 2.22
C THR A 79 12.78 -1.71 2.03
N LEU A 80 12.92 -0.45 1.67
CA LEU A 80 11.83 0.47 1.36
C LEU A 80 11.40 0.29 -0.10
N ILE A 81 10.29 -0.43 -0.30
CA ILE A 81 9.76 -0.76 -1.62
C ILE A 81 9.00 0.44 -2.23
N LEU A 82 8.24 1.16 -1.41
CA LEU A 82 7.53 2.36 -1.83
C LEU A 82 7.39 3.33 -0.67
N PHE A 83 7.65 4.61 -0.91
CA PHE A 83 7.33 5.72 -0.02
C PHE A 83 6.47 6.73 -0.78
N GLY A 84 5.17 6.73 -0.51
CA GLY A 84 4.18 7.53 -1.22
C GLY A 84 3.34 8.40 -0.29
N PRO A 85 2.48 9.28 -0.83
CA PRO A 85 1.55 10.06 -0.02
C PRO A 85 0.55 9.15 0.70
N ASP A 86 0.17 9.50 1.94
CA ASP A 86 -0.98 8.92 2.62
C ASP A 86 -2.20 9.86 2.56
N TYR A 87 -3.36 9.37 2.96
CA TYR A 87 -4.64 10.06 2.77
C TYR A 87 -4.80 11.33 3.62
N ASP A 88 -3.95 11.51 4.62
CA ASP A 88 -3.98 12.60 5.62
C ASP A 88 -2.91 13.67 5.39
N GLY A 89 -2.22 13.62 4.23
CA GLY A 89 -1.13 14.53 3.89
C GLY A 89 0.23 14.11 4.48
N THR A 90 0.29 12.97 5.18
CA THR A 90 1.55 12.33 5.56
C THR A 90 2.00 11.35 4.49
N HIS A 91 2.77 10.32 4.86
CA HIS A 91 3.32 9.33 3.94
C HIS A 91 2.94 7.92 4.35
N LYS A 92 2.83 7.04 3.36
CA LYS A 92 2.66 5.61 3.50
C LYS A 92 3.91 4.91 2.98
N ALA A 93 4.33 3.87 3.69
CA ALA A 93 5.47 3.06 3.28
C ALA A 93 5.07 1.59 3.10
N TRP A 94 5.54 1.00 2.01
CA TRP A 94 5.64 -0.44 1.85
C TRP A 94 7.10 -0.83 2.07
N VAL A 95 7.33 -1.74 3.01
CA VAL A 95 8.65 -2.30 3.31
C VAL A 95 8.66 -3.81 3.13
N ARG A 96 9.84 -4.35 2.78
CA ARG A 96 10.13 -5.78 2.76
C ARG A 96 11.23 -6.11 3.76
N PHE A 97 10.96 -7.06 4.65
CA PHE A 97 11.92 -7.52 5.65
C PHE A 97 12.87 -8.58 5.07
N PRO A 98 14.05 -8.81 5.70
CA PRO A 98 15.01 -9.81 5.24
C PRO A 98 14.49 -11.24 5.16
N ASP A 99 13.43 -11.57 5.92
CA ASP A 99 12.76 -12.87 5.87
C ASP A 99 11.71 -12.99 4.74
N GLY A 100 11.64 -11.98 3.87
CA GLY A 100 10.74 -11.92 2.72
C GLY A 100 9.33 -11.44 3.04
N ARG A 101 9.01 -11.13 4.31
CA ARG A 101 7.70 -10.58 4.67
C ARG A 101 7.57 -9.13 4.22
N ASP A 102 6.43 -8.81 3.62
CA ASP A 102 6.05 -7.45 3.27
C ASP A 102 5.10 -6.85 4.32
N ALA A 103 5.20 -5.54 4.53
CA ALA A 103 4.28 -4.80 5.40
C ALA A 103 4.01 -3.38 4.87
N ILE A 104 2.80 -2.89 5.14
CA ILE A 104 2.44 -1.50 4.92
C ILE A 104 2.39 -0.78 6.27
N VAL A 105 3.20 0.27 6.41
CA VAL A 105 3.32 1.06 7.63
C VAL A 105 3.12 2.55 7.34
N GLY A 106 2.91 3.34 8.39
CA GLY A 106 2.93 4.79 8.27
C GLY A 106 4.36 5.27 8.06
N GLY A 107 4.55 6.29 7.22
CA GLY A 107 5.88 6.81 6.88
C GLY A 107 6.64 7.36 8.08
N SER A 108 5.94 7.80 9.13
CA SER A 108 6.54 8.20 10.41
C SER A 108 7.26 7.08 11.17
N GLN A 109 7.10 5.83 10.72
CA GLN A 109 7.76 4.66 11.33
C GLN A 109 9.04 4.26 10.59
N ILE A 110 9.40 4.97 9.50
CA ILE A 110 10.58 4.70 8.69
C ILE A 110 11.75 5.56 9.15
N GLU A 111 12.89 4.93 9.38
CA GLU A 111 14.19 5.56 9.53
C GLU A 111 15.02 5.26 8.27
N ARG A 112 15.59 6.30 7.65
CA ARG A 112 16.39 6.23 6.41
C ARG A 112 17.81 6.66 6.69
#